data_AF-A0A4V1SQK5-F1
#
_entry.id   AF-A0A4V1SQK5-F1
#
_cell.length_a   1.000
_cell.length_b   1.000
_cell.length_c   1.000
_cell.angle_alpha   90.00
_cell.angle_beta   90.00
_cell.angle_gamma   90.00
#
_symmetry.space_group_name_H-M   'P 1'
#
loop_
_entity.id
_entity.type
_entity.pdbx_description
1 polymer ?
#
loop_
_entity_poly.entity_id
_entity_poly.type
_entity_poly.pdbx_seq_one_letter_code
_entity_poly.pdbx_strand_id
1 'polypeptide(L)' 'ALVADAIEAETGLVPELSTTGGTSDARFLKDLCPVIEFGLLNATMHKRDEAVAIADLEQLARIYARIARAALIVPGAVG' A
#
# COMPACT_ATOMS: atom_id res chain seq x y z
N ALA A 1 -11.27 3.18 5.47
CA ALA A 1 -10.45 4.16 4.73
C ALA A 1 -9.81 3.43 3.54
N LEU A 2 -9.88 3.99 2.32
CA LEU A 2 -9.60 3.31 1.04
C LEU A 2 -8.48 2.25 1.07
N VAL A 3 -7.29 2.61 1.54
CA VAL A 3 -6.12 1.72 1.58
C VAL A 3 -6.26 0.65 2.66
N ALA A 4 -6.68 1.03 3.88
CA ALA A 4 -6.89 0.11 4.98
C ALA A 4 -7.97 -0.93 4.66
N ASP A 5 -9.08 -0.50 4.02
CA ASP A 5 -10.18 -1.39 3.62
C ASP A 5 -9.69 -2.39 2.56
N ALA A 6 -8.78 -1.98 1.68
CA ALA A 6 -8.19 -2.87 0.68
C ALA A 6 -7.21 -3.88 1.30
N ILE A 7 -6.40 -3.45 2.27
CA ILE A 7 -5.50 -4.33 3.02
C ILE A 7 -6.32 -5.38 3.78
N GLU A 8 -7.32 -4.95 4.55
CA GLU A 8 -8.17 -5.86 5.32
C GLU A 8 -8.91 -6.85 4.41
N ALA A 9 -9.40 -6.43 3.26
CA ALA A 9 -10.08 -7.31 2.31
C ALA A 9 -9.18 -8.41 1.71
N GLU A 10 -7.88 -8.16 1.51
CA GLU A 10 -6.94 -9.12 0.89
C GLU A 10 -6.14 -9.93 1.92
N THR A 11 -6.13 -9.50 3.18
CA THR A 11 -5.29 -10.08 4.24
C THR A 11 -6.09 -10.58 5.45
N GLY A 12 -7.30 -10.05 5.68
CA GLY A 12 -8.06 -10.24 6.92
C GLY A 12 -7.50 -9.48 8.12
N LEU A 13 -6.54 -8.59 7.92
CA LEU A 13 -5.84 -7.86 8.97
C LEU A 13 -6.10 -6.35 8.86
N VAL A 14 -6.38 -5.72 9.99
CA VAL A 14 -6.46 -4.25 10.08
C VAL A 14 -5.03 -3.71 10.20
N PRO A 15 -4.58 -2.82 9.28
CA PRO A 15 -3.23 -2.28 9.34
C PRO A 15 -3.07 -1.29 10.49
N GLU A 16 -1.92 -1.34 11.16
CA GLU A 16 -1.51 -0.32 12.12
C GLU A 16 -1.01 0.94 11.40
N LEU A 17 -1.46 2.11 11.84
CA LEU A 17 -0.94 3.39 11.36
C LEU A 17 0.35 3.73 12.11
N SER A 18 1.43 3.94 11.37
CA SER A 18 2.75 4.20 11.95
C SER A 18 3.46 5.35 11.25
N THR A 19 4.24 6.11 12.02
CA THR A 19 5.21 7.09 11.53
C THR A 19 6.64 6.71 11.95
N THR A 20 6.84 5.45 12.33
CA THR A 20 8.15 4.93 12.72
C THR A 20 8.95 4.48 11.49
N GLY A 21 10.26 4.31 11.65
CA GLY A 21 11.16 3.91 10.56
C GLY A 21 11.94 5.09 9.97
N GLY A 22 12.30 4.98 8.69
CA GLY A 22 13.05 6.00 7.95
C GLY A 22 12.16 7.11 7.39
N THR A 23 12.68 7.85 6.41
CA THR A 23 11.92 8.83 5.63
C THR A 23 11.80 8.38 4.18
N SER A 24 10.78 8.86 3.49
CA SER A 24 10.59 8.67 2.05
C SER A 24 10.46 10.01 1.33
N ASP A 25 10.30 9.98 0.01
CA ASP A 25 10.01 11.16 -0.78
C ASP A 25 8.60 11.74 -0.53
N ALA A 26 7.75 11.07 0.26
CA ALA A 26 6.46 11.60 0.73
C ALA A 26 6.62 12.97 1.41
N ARG A 27 7.78 13.23 2.04
CA ARG A 27 8.09 14.53 2.67
C ARG A 27 8.04 15.72 1.71
N PHE A 28 8.21 15.47 0.41
CA PHE A 28 8.12 16.50 -0.62
C PHE A 28 6.70 16.66 -1.19
N LEU A 29 5.86 15.61 -1.10
CA LEU A 29 4.52 15.57 -1.68
C LEU A 29 3.41 15.92 -0.70
N LYS A 30 3.67 15.82 0.61
CA LYS A 30 2.65 16.01 1.67
C LYS A 30 1.92 17.37 1.62
N ASP A 31 2.56 18.41 1.09
CA ASP A 31 1.97 19.75 1.00
C ASP A 31 1.08 19.89 -0.25
N LEU A 32 1.17 18.95 -1.20
CA LEU A 32 0.37 18.90 -2.42
C LEU A 32 -0.89 18.06 -2.25
N CYS A 33 -0.80 16.95 -1.51
CA CYS A 33 -1.92 16.05 -1.28
C CYS A 33 -1.70 15.20 -0.02
N PRO A 34 -2.77 14.55 0.50
CA PRO A 34 -2.61 13.52 1.51
C PRO A 34 -1.74 12.37 0.98
N VAL A 35 -0.73 11.98 1.75
CA VAL A 35 0.19 10.88 1.40
C VAL A 35 0.14 9.81 2.48
N ILE A 36 0.22 8.56 2.03
CA ILE A 36 0.43 7.39 2.89
C ILE A 36 1.53 6.53 2.25
N GLU A 37 2.09 5.62 3.04
CA GLU A 37 3.03 4.62 2.56
C GLU A 37 2.52 3.23 2.91
N PHE A 38 2.63 2.31 1.95
CA PHE A 38 2.27 0.91 2.11
C PHE A 38 3.13 0.06 1.17
N GLY A 39 3.61 -1.09 1.63
CA GLY A 39 4.55 -1.89 0.87
C GLY A 39 4.88 -3.24 1.51
N LEU A 40 5.90 -3.89 0.96
CA LEU A 40 6.39 -5.19 1.41
C LEU A 40 7.09 -5.11 2.77
N LEU A 41 7.28 -6.28 3.36
CA LEU A 41 8.15 -6.44 4.53
C LEU A 41 9.55 -5.93 4.24
N ASN A 42 10.04 -5.13 5.19
CA ASN A 42 11.20 -4.30 4.99
C ASN A 42 12.47 -4.88 5.67
N ALA A 43 12.33 -6.09 6.24
CA ALA A 43 13.30 -6.74 7.12
C ALA A 43 14.68 -6.99 6.47
N THR A 44 14.73 -7.14 5.15
CA THR A 44 15.96 -7.39 4.39
C THR A 44 16.38 -6.25 3.47
N MET A 45 15.66 -5.11 3.47
CA MET A 45 16.03 -3.98 2.60
C MET A 45 17.48 -3.55 2.86
N HIS A 46 18.22 -3.19 1.80
CA HIS A 46 19.61 -2.73 1.89
C HIS A 46 20.58 -3.74 2.52
N LYS A 47 20.26 -5.04 2.48
CA LYS A 47 21.15 -6.14 2.89
C LYS A 47 21.62 -6.94 1.68
N ARG A 48 22.70 -7.71 1.85
CA ARG A 48 23.34 -8.49 0.77
C ARG A 48 22.38 -9.49 0.10
N ASP A 49 21.55 -10.15 0.90
CA ASP A 49 20.59 -11.17 0.48
C ASP A 49 19.16 -10.61 0.60
N GLU A 50 18.92 -9.45 0.00
CA GLU A 50 17.60 -8.82 -0.05
C GLU A 50 16.61 -9.71 -0.82
N ALA A 51 15.48 -10.04 -0.19
CA ALA A 51 14.48 -10.92 -0.78
C ALA A 51 13.08 -10.61 -0.26
N VAL A 52 12.09 -11.08 -1.00
CA VAL A 52 10.68 -11.08 -0.60
C VAL A 52 10.07 -12.44 -0.91
N ALA A 53 9.09 -12.87 -0.12
CA ALA A 53 8.28 -14.03 -0.48
C ALA A 53 7.42 -13.70 -1.71
N ILE A 54 7.39 -14.61 -2.70
CA ILE A 54 6.58 -14.41 -3.92
C ILE A 54 5.09 -14.24 -3.58
N ALA A 55 4.60 -14.97 -2.58
CA ALA A 55 3.22 -14.84 -2.10
C ALA A 55 2.89 -13.42 -1.61
N ASP A 56 3.83 -12.76 -0.92
CA ASP A 56 3.64 -11.38 -0.43
C ASP A 56 3.62 -10.39 -1.59
N LEU A 57 4.46 -10.61 -2.62
CA LEU A 57 4.47 -9.79 -3.83
C LEU A 57 3.15 -9.91 -4.60
N GLU A 58 2.62 -11.12 -4.74
CA GLU A 58 1.32 -11.36 -5.37
C GLU A 58 0.17 -10.73 -4.56
N GLN A 59 0.21 -10.82 -3.22
CA GLN A 59 -0.78 -10.19 -2.36
C GLN A 59 -0.73 -8.66 -2.45
N LEU A 60 0.46 -8.07 -2.48
CA LEU A 60 0.66 -6.65 -2.68
C LEU A 60 0.04 -6.17 -4.01
N ALA A 61 0.24 -6.93 -5.09
CA ALA A 61 -0.34 -6.62 -6.39
C ALA A 61 -1.88 -6.64 -6.34
N ARG A 62 -2.49 -7.61 -5.64
CA ARG A 62 -3.95 -7.65 -5.45
C ARG A 62 -4.47 -6.45 -4.65
N ILE A 63 -3.77 -6.05 -3.59
CA ILE A 63 -4.13 -4.89 -2.76
C ILE A 63 -4.09 -3.60 -3.62
N TYR A 64 -3.00 -3.35 -4.35
CA TYR A 64 -2.92 -2.18 -5.23
C TYR A 64 -4.00 -2.19 -6.32
N ALA A 65 -4.29 -3.34 -6.91
CA ALA A 65 -5.35 -3.46 -7.90
C ALA A 65 -6.74 -3.16 -7.31
N ARG A 66 -6.99 -3.53 -6.05
CA ARG A 66 -8.23 -3.19 -5.34
C ARG A 66 -8.31 -1.69 -5.04
N ILE A 67 -7.22 -1.09 -4.56
CA ILE A 67 -7.13 0.37 -4.32
C ILE A 67 -7.44 1.13 -5.61
N ALA A 68 -6.78 0.78 -6.72
CA ALA A 68 -6.96 1.44 -8.00
C ALA A 68 -8.42 1.34 -8.49
N ARG A 69 -9.03 0.15 -8.42
CA ARG A 69 -10.46 -0.02 -8.78
C ARG A 69 -11.36 0.85 -7.91
N ALA A 70 -11.19 0.80 -6.59
CA ALA A 70 -12.02 1.57 -5.67
C ALA A 70 -11.83 3.10 -5.83
N ALA A 71 -10.63 3.56 -6.17
CA ALA A 71 -10.33 4.97 -6.37
C ALA A 71 -10.80 5.52 -7.73
N LEU A 72 -10.79 4.68 -8.77
CA LEU A 72 -11.02 5.10 -10.16
C LEU A 72 -12.41 4.76 -10.69
N ILE A 73 -13.19 3.93 -9.98
CA ILE A 73 -14.59 3.72 -10.33
C ILE A 73 -15.37 5.00 -9.99
N VAL A 74 -15.79 5.72 -11.02
CA VAL A 74 -16.71 6.86 -10.90
C VAL A 74 -18.14 6.32 -10.83
N PRO A 75 -18.94 6.68 -9.80
CA PRO A 75 -20.36 6.35 -9.78
C PRO A 75 -21.06 6.95 -11.01
N GLY A 76 -21.65 6.10 -11.87
CA GLY A 76 -22.42 6.52 -13.05
C GLY A 76 -21.77 6.27 -14.42
N ALA A 77 -20.59 5.66 -14.49
CA ALA A 77 -19.91 5.35 -15.77
C ALA A 77 -20.37 4.05 -16.47
N VAL A 78 -21.52 3.49 -16.06
CA VAL A 78 -22.18 2.39 -16.80
C VAL A 78 -23.42 2.97 -17.45
N GLY A 79 -23.30 3.26 -18.75
CA GLY A 79 -24.40 3.47 -19.68
C GLY A 79 -24.35 2.40 -20.74
#